data_AF-A0A031JY57-F1
#
_entry.id   AF-A0A031JY57-F1
#
_cell.length_a   1.000
_cell.length_b   1.000
_cell.length_c   1.000
_cell.angle_alpha   90.00
_cell.angle_beta   90.00
_cell.angle_gamma   90.00
#
_symmetry.space_group_name_H-M   'P 1'
#
loop_
_entity.id
_entity.type
_entity.pdbx_description
1 polymer ?
#
loop_
_entity_poly.entity_id
_entity_poly.type
_entity_poly.pdbx_seq_one_letter_code
_entity_poly.pdbx_strand_id
1 'polypeptide(L)'
;MRIDASKAVGAYAAVMTLATVWLGLTAVSAPAAKFDTIDVQRINVREPDGTLRMTISGKARIPGLILGGVEHPHPNRQEAGMIFFNDQGDENGGLVFDGGMKNGVPTNGGSLTFDRYHQDQTLQMVSTEDGKARRVGVIVTDRPDRLMDVAAGRRLRDMAPGPERDRLLAEAGFESARRIWLGRDAKGEASLVLSDAEGRPRLTLGVGADGTPGVRLLDPAGKVTREIK
;
A
#
# COMPACT_ATOMS: atom_id res chain seq x y z
N MET A 1 2.37 -76.52 17.29
CA MET A 1 1.11 -75.74 17.39
C MET A 1 0.67 -75.42 15.97
N ARG A 2 -0.45 -75.98 15.47
CA ARG A 2 -0.97 -75.66 14.13
C ARG A 2 -1.74 -74.34 14.25
N ILE A 3 -1.34 -73.34 13.46
CA ILE A 3 -2.06 -72.07 13.40
C ILE A 3 -3.31 -72.29 12.53
N ASP A 4 -4.47 -71.95 13.08
CA ASP A 4 -5.74 -71.95 12.35
C ASP A 4 -5.77 -70.75 11.40
N ALA A 5 -5.84 -71.03 10.10
CA ALA A 5 -5.79 -70.00 9.05
C ALA A 5 -6.90 -68.95 9.21
N SER A 6 -8.07 -69.33 9.70
CA SER A 6 -9.19 -68.40 9.93
C SER A 6 -8.87 -67.42 11.05
N LYS A 7 -8.23 -67.90 12.12
CA LYS A 7 -7.75 -67.05 13.23
C LYS A 7 -6.60 -66.15 12.80
N ALA A 8 -5.72 -66.64 11.93
CA ALA A 8 -4.63 -65.84 11.37
C ALA A 8 -5.14 -64.70 10.49
N VAL A 9 -6.12 -64.96 9.61
CA VAL A 9 -6.75 -63.93 8.76
C VAL A 9 -7.54 -62.93 9.60
N GLY A 10 -8.30 -63.39 10.60
CA GLY A 10 -9.02 -62.50 11.51
C GLY A 10 -8.10 -61.58 12.30
N ALA A 11 -6.97 -62.11 12.80
CA ALA A 11 -5.95 -61.32 13.50
C ALA A 11 -5.27 -60.31 12.55
N TYR A 12 -4.93 -60.73 11.33
CA TYR A 12 -4.38 -59.82 10.31
C TYR A 12 -5.35 -58.69 9.99
N ALA A 13 -6.64 -58.99 9.73
CA ALA A 13 -7.65 -57.99 9.43
C ALA A 13 -7.82 -57.01 10.60
N ALA A 14 -7.88 -57.48 11.84
CA ALA A 14 -7.98 -56.62 13.02
C ALA A 14 -6.76 -55.67 13.16
N VAL A 15 -5.54 -56.18 12.96
CA VAL A 15 -4.32 -55.38 13.00
C VAL A 15 -4.31 -54.34 11.87
N MET A 16 -4.68 -54.73 10.65
CA MET A 16 -4.74 -53.82 9.51
C MET A 16 -5.80 -52.75 9.70
N THR A 17 -7.00 -53.09 10.18
CA THR A 17 -8.05 -52.12 10.47
C THR A 17 -7.62 -51.14 11.56
N LEU A 18 -7.01 -51.62 12.64
CA LEU A 18 -6.47 -50.75 13.69
C LEU A 18 -5.35 -49.84 13.17
N ALA A 19 -4.47 -50.35 12.31
CA ALA A 19 -3.44 -49.55 11.67
C ALA A 19 -4.02 -48.47 10.74
N THR A 20 -5.05 -48.80 9.95
CA THR A 20 -5.74 -47.83 9.08
C THR A 20 -6.49 -46.78 9.87
N VAL A 21 -7.20 -47.16 10.94
CA VAL A 21 -7.88 -46.22 11.85
C VAL A 21 -6.86 -45.31 12.54
N TRP A 22 -5.75 -45.86 13.00
CA TRP A 22 -4.66 -45.08 13.61
C TRP A 22 -4.06 -44.09 12.62
N LEU A 23 -3.77 -44.51 11.38
CA LEU A 23 -3.29 -43.61 10.32
C LEU A 23 -4.32 -42.52 9.97
N GLY A 24 -5.61 -42.88 9.89
CA GLY A 24 -6.69 -41.93 9.63
C GLY A 24 -6.92 -40.92 10.76
N LEU A 25 -6.75 -41.33 12.02
CA LEU A 25 -6.84 -40.46 13.19
C LEU A 25 -5.61 -39.55 13.36
N THR A 26 -4.45 -39.91 12.78
CA THR A 26 -3.23 -39.09 12.80
C THR A 26 -3.15 -38.07 11.66
N ALA A 27 -4.08 -38.10 10.71
CA ALA A 27 -4.26 -37.06 9.68
C ALA A 27 -4.86 -35.75 10.26
N VAL A 28 -4.48 -35.42 11.50
CA VAL A 28 -4.79 -34.16 12.16
C VAL A 28 -3.97 -33.07 11.47
N SER A 29 -4.61 -31.95 11.19
CA SER A 29 -4.01 -30.73 10.66
C SER A 29 -2.58 -30.53 11.13
N ALA A 30 -1.64 -30.41 10.17
CA ALA A 30 -0.23 -30.21 10.48
C ALA A 30 -0.09 -29.02 11.44
N PRO A 31 0.75 -29.15 12.49
CA PRO A 31 0.98 -28.05 13.42
C PRO A 31 1.52 -26.84 12.66
N ALA A 32 1.18 -25.63 13.13
CA ALA A 32 1.72 -24.41 12.56
C ALA A 32 3.26 -24.46 12.55
N ALA A 33 3.86 -24.16 11.41
CA ALA A 33 5.31 -24.07 11.30
C ALA A 33 5.82 -22.94 12.20
N LYS A 34 6.87 -23.22 12.97
CA LYS A 34 7.58 -22.24 13.80
C LYS A 34 8.98 -22.06 13.25
N PHE A 35 9.40 -20.83 13.15
CA PHE A 35 10.73 -20.45 12.68
C PHE A 35 11.32 -19.50 13.71
N ASP A 36 12.61 -19.62 14.00
CA ASP A 36 13.34 -18.60 14.76
C ASP A 36 13.57 -17.37 13.87
N THR A 37 14.13 -17.60 12.68
CA THR A 37 14.42 -16.57 11.66
C THR A 37 14.02 -17.06 10.28
N ILE A 38 13.49 -16.16 9.45
CA ILE A 38 13.17 -16.41 8.04
C ILE A 38 14.02 -15.47 7.18
N ASP A 39 14.99 -16.00 6.44
CA ASP A 39 15.80 -15.25 5.47
C ASP A 39 15.32 -15.53 4.04
N VAL A 40 14.52 -14.61 3.51
CA VAL A 40 13.88 -14.72 2.20
C VAL A 40 13.78 -13.35 1.54
N GLN A 41 13.67 -13.33 0.21
CA GLN A 41 13.46 -12.07 -0.51
C GLN A 41 12.01 -11.56 -0.42
N ARG A 42 11.04 -12.47 -0.24
CA ARG A 42 9.61 -12.16 -0.19
C ARG A 42 8.80 -13.24 0.54
N ILE A 43 7.82 -12.82 1.30
CA ILE A 43 6.75 -13.62 1.90
C ILE A 43 5.43 -13.22 1.22
N ASN A 44 4.62 -14.21 0.84
CA ASN A 44 3.24 -14.01 0.38
C ASN A 44 2.28 -14.55 1.43
N VAL A 45 1.29 -13.75 1.82
CA VAL A 45 0.14 -14.19 2.62
C VAL A 45 -1.04 -14.34 1.68
N ARG A 46 -1.66 -15.53 1.68
CA ARG A 46 -2.75 -15.90 0.79
C ARG A 46 -3.92 -16.51 1.56
N GLU A 47 -5.12 -16.32 1.04
CA GLU A 47 -6.31 -17.07 1.44
C GLU A 47 -6.22 -18.55 1.02
N PRO A 48 -7.07 -19.44 1.56
CA PRO A 48 -7.10 -20.86 1.18
C PRO A 48 -7.34 -21.11 -0.32
N ASP A 49 -8.05 -20.21 -0.99
CA ASP A 49 -8.31 -20.26 -2.43
C ASP A 49 -7.13 -19.75 -3.29
N GLY A 50 -6.06 -19.27 -2.65
CA GLY A 50 -4.87 -18.74 -3.30
C GLY A 50 -4.86 -17.22 -3.51
N THR A 51 -5.94 -16.51 -3.19
CA THR A 51 -6.04 -15.04 -3.31
C THR A 51 -4.94 -14.37 -2.47
N LEU A 52 -4.18 -13.45 -3.08
CA LEU A 52 -3.10 -12.73 -2.40
C LEU A 52 -3.70 -11.65 -1.48
N ARG A 53 -3.21 -11.57 -0.22
CA ARG A 53 -3.70 -10.63 0.81
C ARG A 53 -2.65 -9.66 1.29
N MET A 54 -1.39 -10.12 1.31
CA MET A 54 -0.27 -9.28 1.68
C MET A 54 1.03 -9.84 1.08
N THR A 55 1.95 -8.96 0.76
CA THR A 55 3.35 -9.33 0.52
C THR A 55 4.25 -8.60 1.49
N ILE A 56 5.27 -9.26 2.03
CA ILE A 56 6.40 -8.61 2.71
C ILE A 56 7.62 -8.87 1.83
N SER A 57 8.32 -7.84 1.37
CA SER A 57 9.35 -8.01 0.35
C SER A 57 10.46 -6.98 0.40
N GLY A 58 11.67 -7.42 0.05
CA GLY A 58 12.76 -6.50 -0.30
C GLY A 58 12.51 -5.80 -1.64
N LYS A 59 13.24 -4.71 -1.87
CA LYS A 59 13.15 -3.86 -3.09
C LYS A 59 13.15 -4.64 -4.40
N ALA A 60 14.00 -5.66 -4.51
CA ALA A 60 14.14 -6.45 -5.74
C ALA A 60 12.92 -7.35 -6.06
N ARG A 61 12.02 -7.58 -5.10
CA ARG A 61 10.89 -8.52 -5.22
C ARG A 61 9.54 -7.92 -4.84
N ILE A 62 9.50 -6.60 -4.60
CA ILE A 62 8.24 -5.88 -4.33
C ILE A 62 7.34 -5.97 -5.56
N PRO A 63 6.04 -6.28 -5.41
CA PRO A 63 5.15 -6.40 -6.55
C PRO A 63 4.89 -5.05 -7.22
N GLY A 64 4.45 -5.12 -8.47
CA GLY A 64 3.81 -4.01 -9.16
C GLY A 64 2.43 -3.67 -8.58
N LEU A 65 1.68 -2.87 -9.33
CA LEU A 65 0.27 -2.58 -9.06
C LEU A 65 -0.56 -3.79 -9.47
N ILE A 66 -1.23 -4.45 -8.53
CA ILE A 66 -2.14 -5.56 -8.87
C ILE A 66 -3.57 -5.02 -8.86
N LEU A 67 -4.21 -4.97 -10.02
CA LEU A 67 -5.57 -4.46 -10.19
C LEU A 67 -6.30 -5.31 -11.23
N GLY A 68 -7.53 -5.71 -10.95
CA GLY A 68 -8.32 -6.59 -11.80
C GLY A 68 -7.65 -7.96 -12.04
N GLY A 69 -6.87 -8.45 -11.07
CA GLY A 69 -6.10 -9.69 -11.20
C GLY A 69 -4.88 -9.62 -12.13
N VAL A 70 -4.52 -8.43 -12.63
CA VAL A 70 -3.36 -8.21 -13.49
C VAL A 70 -2.29 -7.44 -12.74
N GLU A 71 -1.05 -7.94 -12.78
CA GLU A 71 0.10 -7.19 -12.27
C GLU A 71 0.62 -6.21 -13.34
N HIS A 72 0.70 -4.95 -12.94
CA HIS A 72 1.15 -3.83 -13.74
C HIS A 72 2.46 -3.30 -13.16
N PRO A 73 3.49 -2.95 -13.96
CA PRO A 73 4.68 -2.30 -13.42
C PRO A 73 4.32 -1.02 -12.68
N HIS A 74 4.80 -0.89 -11.44
CA HIS A 74 4.64 0.34 -10.70
C HIS A 74 5.49 1.45 -11.35
N PRO A 75 4.97 2.66 -11.57
CA PRO A 75 5.68 3.72 -12.28
C PRO A 75 7.04 4.11 -11.64
N ASN A 76 7.13 4.06 -10.32
CA ASN A 76 8.26 4.65 -9.58
C ASN A 76 8.55 3.97 -8.22
N ARG A 77 8.08 2.73 -7.98
CA ARG A 77 8.34 2.04 -6.69
C ARG A 77 9.80 1.60 -6.64
N GLN A 78 10.52 2.09 -5.66
CA GLN A 78 11.95 1.85 -5.43
C GLN A 78 12.24 1.39 -4.00
N GLU A 79 11.19 1.23 -3.21
CA GLU A 79 11.19 0.89 -1.80
C GLU A 79 11.10 -0.62 -1.56
N ALA A 80 11.40 -1.04 -0.33
CA ALA A 80 11.03 -2.35 0.22
C ALA A 80 9.82 -2.17 1.15
N GLY A 81 9.07 -3.23 1.43
CA GLY A 81 7.99 -3.13 2.40
C GLY A 81 6.88 -4.15 2.27
N MET A 82 5.72 -3.75 2.79
CA MET A 82 4.49 -4.51 2.80
C MET A 82 3.48 -3.90 1.83
N ILE A 83 2.87 -4.73 0.97
CA ILE A 83 1.76 -4.32 0.10
C ILE A 83 0.53 -5.13 0.51
N PHE A 84 -0.61 -4.45 0.63
CA PHE A 84 -1.87 -5.02 1.06
C PHE A 84 -2.84 -5.14 -0.12
N PHE A 85 -3.69 -6.16 -0.08
CA PHE A 85 -4.67 -6.45 -1.13
C PHE A 85 -6.07 -6.66 -0.53
N ASN A 86 -7.10 -6.25 -1.26
CA ASN A 86 -8.51 -6.42 -0.90
C ASN A 86 -9.01 -7.84 -1.22
N ASP A 87 -10.30 -8.11 -0.98
CA ASP A 87 -10.90 -9.45 -1.07
C ASP A 87 -10.94 -10.01 -2.51
N GLN A 88 -10.65 -9.17 -3.50
CA GLN A 88 -10.51 -9.54 -4.90
C GLN A 88 -9.04 -9.70 -5.32
N GLY A 89 -8.09 -9.48 -4.41
CA GLY A 89 -6.66 -9.53 -4.69
C GLY A 89 -6.11 -8.24 -5.32
N ASP A 90 -6.86 -7.14 -5.28
CA ASP A 90 -6.42 -5.84 -5.79
C ASP A 90 -5.70 -5.03 -4.72
N GLU A 91 -4.61 -4.37 -5.08
CA GLU A 91 -3.81 -3.54 -4.17
C GLU A 91 -4.69 -2.46 -3.52
N ASN A 92 -4.61 -2.33 -2.19
CA ASN A 92 -5.38 -1.35 -1.41
C ASN A 92 -4.52 -0.51 -0.46
N GLY A 93 -3.21 -0.45 -0.72
CA GLY A 93 -2.25 0.35 0.03
C GLY A 93 -0.97 -0.41 0.37
N GLY A 94 -0.06 0.27 1.08
CA GLY A 94 1.24 -0.30 1.41
C GLY A 94 1.94 0.45 2.54
N LEU A 95 2.84 -0.28 3.22
CA LEU A 95 3.82 0.26 4.14
C LEU A 95 5.20 0.05 3.54
N VAL A 96 5.81 1.12 3.05
CA VAL A 96 7.06 1.04 2.30
C VAL A 96 8.12 1.98 2.86
N PHE A 97 9.38 1.55 2.75
CA PHE A 97 10.54 2.29 3.20
C PHE A 97 11.69 2.19 2.20
N ASP A 98 12.43 3.28 2.07
CA ASP A 98 13.74 3.31 1.45
C ASP A 98 14.68 4.25 2.22
N GLY A 99 15.95 4.25 1.82
CA GLY A 99 16.93 5.14 2.38
C GLY A 99 18.34 4.78 1.93
N GLY A 100 19.25 5.72 2.09
CA GLY A 100 20.64 5.55 1.73
C GLY A 100 21.32 6.85 1.29
N MET A 101 22.47 6.71 0.67
CA MET A 101 23.22 7.82 0.08
C MET A 101 22.99 7.85 -1.43
N LYS A 102 22.54 8.99 -1.95
CA LYS A 102 22.40 9.24 -3.39
C LYS A 102 23.34 10.37 -3.79
N ASN A 103 24.38 10.06 -4.55
CA ASN A 103 25.39 11.04 -4.97
C ASN A 103 26.00 11.85 -3.81
N GLY A 104 26.24 11.19 -2.66
CA GLY A 104 26.76 11.85 -1.46
C GLY A 104 25.72 12.62 -0.62
N VAL A 105 24.45 12.60 -1.01
CA VAL A 105 23.34 13.21 -0.29
C VAL A 105 22.56 12.13 0.48
N PRO A 106 22.29 12.31 1.78
CA PRO A 106 21.43 11.37 2.51
C PRO A 106 19.99 11.49 2.02
N THR A 107 19.39 10.33 1.79
CA THR A 107 17.97 10.18 1.42
C THR A 107 17.33 9.20 2.37
N ASN A 108 16.10 9.46 2.79
CA ASN A 108 15.30 8.53 3.59
C ASN A 108 13.83 8.66 3.17
N GLY A 109 13.10 7.55 3.11
CA GLY A 109 11.71 7.55 2.69
C GLY A 109 10.91 6.51 3.45
N GLY A 110 9.70 6.90 3.84
CA GLY A 110 8.73 6.03 4.47
C GLY A 110 7.32 6.49 4.13
N SER A 111 6.45 5.55 3.78
CA SER A 111 5.05 5.83 3.50
C SER A 111 4.16 4.71 4.02
N LEU A 112 3.09 5.06 4.73
CA LEU A 112 1.92 4.21 4.92
C LEU A 112 0.76 4.80 4.13
N THR A 113 0.23 4.01 3.20
CA THR A 113 -0.84 4.44 2.31
C THR A 113 -2.07 3.57 2.43
N PHE A 114 -3.23 4.20 2.25
CA PHE A 114 -4.51 3.53 2.11
C PHE A 114 -5.13 3.99 0.80
N ASP A 115 -5.32 3.05 -0.11
CA ASP A 115 -5.85 3.33 -1.43
C ASP A 115 -7.38 3.22 -1.40
N ARG A 116 -8.04 4.06 -2.20
CA ARG A 116 -9.47 3.91 -2.42
C ARG A 116 -9.70 2.71 -3.35
N TYR A 117 -10.85 2.04 -3.25
CA TYR A 117 -11.21 0.93 -4.15
C TYR A 117 -11.00 1.30 -5.62
N HIS A 118 -10.09 0.58 -6.30
CA HIS A 118 -9.71 0.79 -7.72
C HIS A 118 -9.28 2.22 -8.04
N GLN A 119 -8.70 2.88 -7.05
CA GLN A 119 -8.24 4.26 -7.08
C GLN A 119 -6.95 4.36 -6.27
N ASP A 120 -6.32 5.52 -6.35
CA ASP A 120 -5.06 5.78 -5.67
C ASP A 120 -5.29 6.32 -4.24
N GLN A 121 -4.24 6.71 -3.51
CA GLN A 121 -4.33 6.99 -2.06
C GLN A 121 -5.43 7.97 -1.66
N THR A 122 -6.21 7.63 -0.63
CA THR A 122 -7.11 8.54 0.09
C THR A 122 -6.55 9.00 1.44
N LEU A 123 -5.70 8.18 2.08
CA LEU A 123 -4.96 8.54 3.29
C LEU A 123 -3.48 8.17 3.13
N GLN A 124 -2.59 9.06 3.56
CA GLN A 124 -1.16 8.83 3.56
C GLN A 124 -0.53 9.35 4.85
N MET A 125 0.43 8.59 5.39
CA MET A 125 1.44 9.09 6.32
C MET A 125 2.79 9.00 5.63
N VAL A 126 3.49 10.12 5.51
CA VAL A 126 4.73 10.21 4.75
C VAL A 126 5.85 10.78 5.63
N SER A 127 7.07 10.29 5.41
CA SER A 127 8.30 10.84 5.96
C SER A 127 9.40 10.70 4.91
N THR A 128 9.79 11.81 4.29
CA THR A 128 10.82 11.84 3.24
C THR A 128 11.90 12.86 3.57
N GLU A 129 13.15 12.49 3.33
CA GLU A 129 14.33 13.32 3.42
C GLU A 129 15.11 13.23 2.10
N ASP A 130 15.47 14.40 1.55
CA ASP A 130 16.39 14.54 0.42
C ASP A 130 17.39 15.67 0.76
N GLY A 131 18.52 15.28 1.35
CA GLY A 131 19.49 16.19 1.91
C GLY A 131 18.89 17.05 3.03
N LYS A 132 18.77 18.36 2.78
CA LYS A 132 18.18 19.30 3.76
C LYS A 132 16.65 19.39 3.65
N ALA A 133 16.07 18.95 2.53
CA ALA A 133 14.63 18.96 2.35
C ALA A 133 14.02 17.80 3.14
N ARG A 134 13.10 18.09 4.04
CA ARG A 134 12.38 17.10 4.84
C ARG A 134 10.90 17.37 4.78
N ARG A 135 10.11 16.33 4.52
CA ARG A 135 8.65 16.39 4.51
C ARG A 135 8.12 15.26 5.36
N VAL A 136 7.33 15.59 6.38
CA VAL A 136 6.74 14.61 7.29
C VAL A 136 5.30 15.02 7.56
N GLY A 137 4.33 14.13 7.37
CA GLY A 137 2.95 14.49 7.63
C GLY A 137 1.91 13.46 7.26
N VAL A 138 0.65 13.83 7.56
CA VAL A 138 -0.57 13.11 7.21
C VAL A 138 -1.27 13.86 6.08
N ILE A 139 -1.79 13.11 5.11
CA ILE A 139 -2.47 13.63 3.93
C ILE A 139 -3.82 12.94 3.79
N VAL A 140 -4.88 13.71 3.65
CA VAL A 140 -6.20 13.20 3.23
C VAL A 140 -6.51 13.74 1.85
N THR A 141 -6.88 12.85 0.94
CA THR A 141 -7.13 13.14 -0.47
C THR A 141 -8.46 12.56 -0.88
N ASP A 142 -9.32 13.41 -1.45
CA ASP A 142 -10.53 12.97 -2.14
C ASP A 142 -10.14 12.45 -3.53
N ARG A 143 -10.71 11.32 -3.90
CA ARG A 143 -10.57 10.63 -5.19
C ARG A 143 -11.95 10.48 -5.82
N PRO A 144 -12.09 10.44 -7.16
CA PRO A 144 -13.39 10.39 -7.81
C PRO A 144 -14.11 9.06 -7.56
N ASP A 145 -15.44 9.07 -7.71
CA ASP A 145 -16.31 7.89 -7.64
C ASP A 145 -16.31 7.09 -8.96
N ARG A 146 -15.13 6.85 -9.52
CA ARG A 146 -14.94 6.06 -10.74
C ARG A 146 -13.60 5.33 -10.71
N LEU A 147 -13.47 4.28 -11.51
CA LEU A 147 -12.24 3.48 -11.57
C LEU A 147 -11.11 4.25 -12.25
N MET A 148 -9.89 3.99 -11.81
CA MET A 148 -8.68 4.50 -12.43
C MET A 148 -8.31 3.68 -13.67
N ASP A 149 -8.13 4.32 -14.83
CA ASP A 149 -7.67 3.65 -16.05
C ASP A 149 -6.13 3.60 -16.08
N VAL A 150 -5.58 2.51 -15.54
CA VAL A 150 -4.12 2.27 -15.51
C VAL A 150 -3.50 2.27 -16.91
N ALA A 151 -4.23 1.78 -17.93
CA ALA A 151 -3.72 1.74 -19.30
C ALA A 151 -3.64 3.13 -19.91
N ALA A 152 -4.66 3.97 -19.70
CA ALA A 152 -4.63 5.38 -20.05
C ALA A 152 -3.49 6.10 -19.34
N GLY A 153 -3.26 5.83 -18.05
CA GLY A 153 -2.14 6.39 -17.29
C GLY A 153 -0.78 6.12 -17.92
N ARG A 154 -0.56 4.92 -18.46
CA ARG A 154 0.67 4.60 -19.18
C ARG A 154 0.80 5.38 -20.48
N ARG A 155 -0.26 5.43 -21.27
CA ARG A 155 -0.29 6.19 -22.54
C ARG A 155 -0.02 7.67 -22.31
N LEU A 156 -0.62 8.25 -21.26
CA LEU A 156 -0.46 9.66 -20.90
C LEU A 156 0.99 10.07 -20.61
N ARG A 157 1.87 9.14 -20.20
CA ARG A 157 3.29 9.44 -19.93
C ARG A 157 4.08 9.76 -21.20
N ASP A 158 3.71 9.14 -22.31
CA ASP A 158 4.44 9.24 -23.58
C ASP A 158 3.79 10.27 -24.53
N MET A 159 2.61 10.79 -24.17
CA MET A 159 1.88 11.79 -24.97
C MET A 159 2.41 13.21 -24.74
N ALA A 160 2.60 13.94 -25.84
CA ALA A 160 2.85 15.37 -25.79
C ALA A 160 1.62 16.14 -25.25
N PRO A 161 1.80 17.30 -24.60
CA PRO A 161 0.71 18.19 -24.24
C PRO A 161 -0.17 18.55 -25.44
N GLY A 162 -1.49 18.48 -25.29
CA GLY A 162 -2.44 18.81 -26.34
C GLY A 162 -3.85 18.27 -26.07
N PRO A 163 -4.83 18.63 -26.92
CA PRO A 163 -6.25 18.35 -26.67
C PRO A 163 -6.58 16.86 -26.49
N GLU A 164 -5.88 15.97 -27.21
CA GLU A 164 -6.07 14.52 -27.08
C GLU A 164 -5.61 14.01 -25.70
N ARG A 165 -4.45 14.49 -25.24
CA ARG A 165 -3.92 14.18 -23.91
C ARG A 165 -4.86 14.69 -22.83
N ASP A 166 -5.37 15.91 -22.97
CA ASP A 166 -6.27 16.53 -22.00
C ASP A 166 -7.60 15.78 -21.91
N ARG A 167 -8.14 15.35 -23.05
CA ARG A 167 -9.34 14.50 -23.09
C ARG A 167 -9.11 13.15 -22.42
N LEU A 168 -8.01 12.47 -22.74
CA LEU A 168 -7.68 11.18 -22.10
C LEU A 168 -7.50 11.33 -20.59
N LEU A 169 -6.82 12.39 -20.14
CA LEU A 169 -6.65 12.69 -18.71
C LEU A 169 -7.99 12.91 -18.01
N ALA A 170 -8.92 13.65 -18.64
CA ALA A 170 -10.26 13.90 -18.10
C ALA A 170 -11.13 12.64 -18.04
N GLU A 171 -10.85 11.62 -18.84
CA GLU A 171 -11.60 10.36 -18.87
C GLU A 171 -10.98 9.29 -17.96
N ALA A 172 -9.67 9.37 -17.66
CA ALA A 172 -8.90 8.30 -17.05
C ALA A 172 -9.04 8.12 -15.51
N GLY A 173 -9.82 8.97 -14.84
CA GLY A 173 -10.09 8.79 -13.40
C GLY A 173 -8.94 9.14 -12.47
N PHE A 174 -7.98 9.96 -12.91
CA PHE A 174 -6.83 10.37 -12.09
C PHE A 174 -7.08 11.62 -11.22
N GLU A 175 -8.31 12.14 -11.17
CA GLU A 175 -8.60 13.32 -10.36
C GLU A 175 -8.23 13.10 -8.89
N SER A 176 -7.75 14.17 -8.27
CA SER A 176 -7.48 14.16 -6.84
C SER A 176 -7.61 15.57 -6.27
N ALA A 177 -8.09 15.65 -5.03
CA ALA A 177 -8.18 16.89 -4.28
C ALA A 177 -7.65 16.66 -2.87
N ARG A 178 -6.47 17.22 -2.56
CA ARG A 178 -5.94 17.15 -1.19
C ARG A 178 -6.81 18.00 -0.27
N ARG A 179 -7.54 17.34 0.62
CA ARG A 179 -8.45 17.96 1.60
C ARG A 179 -7.74 18.41 2.86
N ILE A 180 -6.79 17.59 3.33
CA ILE A 180 -6.05 17.86 4.56
C ILE A 180 -4.56 17.62 4.31
N TRP A 181 -3.77 18.57 4.77
CA TRP A 181 -2.35 18.38 5.07
C TRP A 181 -2.12 18.70 6.54
N LEU A 182 -1.49 17.79 7.27
CA LEU A 182 -0.99 18.05 8.62
C LEU A 182 0.46 17.61 8.68
N GLY A 183 1.40 18.54 8.75
CA GLY A 183 2.80 18.17 8.81
C GLY A 183 3.79 19.30 8.54
N ARG A 184 5.06 18.91 8.50
CA ARG A 184 6.19 19.76 8.13
C ARG A 184 6.49 19.61 6.64
N ASP A 185 6.53 20.71 5.91
CA ASP A 185 6.88 20.71 4.50
C ASP A 185 8.40 20.83 4.26
N ALA A 186 8.81 20.73 2.99
CA ALA A 186 10.21 20.82 2.59
C ALA A 186 10.87 22.17 2.90
N LYS A 187 10.07 23.24 3.06
CA LYS A 187 10.54 24.58 3.43
C LYS A 187 10.71 24.73 4.94
N GLY A 188 10.23 23.77 5.72
CA GLY A 188 10.30 23.76 7.17
C GLY A 188 9.10 24.37 7.86
N GLU A 189 8.03 24.67 7.12
CA GLU A 189 6.77 25.14 7.69
C GLU A 189 6.01 23.96 8.30
N ALA A 190 5.62 24.07 9.56
CA ALA A 190 4.74 23.12 10.23
C ALA A 190 3.30 23.64 10.16
N SER A 191 2.41 22.94 9.47
CA SER A 191 1.07 23.45 9.21
C SER A 191 -0.03 22.38 9.16
N LEU A 192 -1.24 22.83 9.50
CA LEU A 192 -2.51 22.27 9.09
C LEU A 192 -3.06 23.11 7.93
N VAL A 193 -3.35 22.47 6.81
CA VAL A 193 -4.04 23.08 5.66
C VAL A 193 -5.33 22.34 5.40
N LEU A 194 -6.44 23.07 5.38
CA LEU A 194 -7.75 22.56 4.98
C LEU A 194 -8.14 23.16 3.63
N SER A 195 -8.56 22.29 2.71
CA SER A 195 -8.91 22.67 1.34
C SER A 195 -10.37 22.36 1.02
N ASP A 196 -10.92 23.06 0.02
CA ASP A 196 -12.24 22.74 -0.55
C ASP A 196 -12.24 21.46 -1.40
N ALA A 197 -13.39 21.16 -2.02
CA ALA A 197 -13.60 19.94 -2.80
C ALA A 197 -12.73 19.87 -4.06
N GLU A 198 -12.27 21.03 -4.56
CA GLU A 198 -11.33 21.13 -5.68
C GLU A 198 -9.87 21.14 -5.21
N GLY A 199 -9.61 20.96 -3.90
CA GLY A 199 -8.26 20.93 -3.33
C GLY A 199 -7.63 22.30 -3.12
N ARG A 200 -8.40 23.38 -3.23
CA ARG A 200 -7.93 24.76 -3.02
C ARG A 200 -7.90 25.09 -1.52
N PRO A 201 -6.78 25.56 -0.96
CA PRO A 201 -6.70 25.92 0.45
C PRO A 201 -7.73 26.99 0.85
N ARG A 202 -8.39 26.77 1.99
CA ARG A 202 -9.37 27.70 2.60
C ARG A 202 -8.95 28.15 4.00
N LEU A 203 -8.16 27.32 4.68
CA LEU A 203 -7.59 27.62 5.98
C LEU A 203 -6.16 27.09 6.04
N THR A 204 -5.23 27.92 6.52
CA THR A 204 -3.90 27.49 6.93
C THR A 204 -3.66 27.91 8.38
N LEU A 205 -3.30 26.97 9.24
CA LEU A 205 -2.84 27.21 10.62
C LEU A 205 -1.45 26.62 10.72
N GLY A 206 -0.47 27.35 11.25
CA GLY A 206 0.86 26.78 11.37
C GLY A 206 1.90 27.74 11.93
N VAL A 207 3.14 27.28 11.86
CA VAL A 207 4.35 27.99 12.26
C VAL A 207 5.30 28.00 11.08
N GLY A 208 5.75 29.19 10.69
CA GLY A 208 6.75 29.39 9.66
C GLY A 208 8.10 28.78 10.05
N ALA A 209 9.00 28.61 9.08
CA ALA A 209 10.33 28.09 9.34
C ALA A 209 11.17 28.98 10.28
N ASP A 210 10.78 30.25 10.42
CA ASP A 210 11.34 31.25 11.34
C ASP A 210 10.74 31.22 12.76
N GLY A 211 9.74 30.35 13.00
CA GLY A 211 9.02 30.25 14.26
C GLY A 211 7.80 31.16 14.38
N THR A 212 7.48 31.95 13.35
CA THR A 212 6.32 32.86 13.38
C THR A 212 5.02 32.07 13.28
N PRO A 213 4.12 32.12 14.28
CA PRO A 213 2.81 31.47 14.18
C PRO A 213 1.87 32.26 13.26
N GLY A 214 0.89 31.57 12.68
CA GLY A 214 -0.13 32.24 11.89
C GLY A 214 -1.37 31.41 11.59
N VAL A 215 -2.50 32.11 11.44
CA VAL A 215 -3.75 31.57 10.90
C VAL A 215 -4.19 32.43 9.72
N ARG A 216 -4.47 31.82 8.57
CA ARG A 216 -4.99 32.51 7.38
C ARG A 216 -6.27 31.85 6.90
N LEU A 217 -7.28 32.67 6.60
CA LEU A 217 -8.48 32.28 5.88
C LEU A 217 -8.40 32.82 4.45
N LEU A 218 -8.75 31.98 3.47
CA LEU A 218 -8.63 32.29 2.04
C LEU A 218 -9.99 32.21 1.35
N ASP A 219 -10.26 33.18 0.47
CA ASP A 219 -11.44 33.20 -0.39
C ASP A 219 -11.34 32.20 -1.56
N PRO A 220 -12.40 32.02 -2.39
CA PRO A 220 -12.38 31.12 -3.52
C PRO A 220 -11.22 31.29 -4.51
N ALA A 221 -10.71 32.52 -4.67
CA ALA A 221 -9.59 32.87 -5.54
C ALA A 221 -8.21 32.67 -4.87
N GLY A 222 -8.17 32.27 -3.60
CA GLY A 222 -6.94 32.07 -2.83
C GLY A 222 -6.40 33.35 -2.20
N LYS A 223 -7.18 34.44 -2.18
CA LYS A 223 -6.79 35.67 -1.50
C LYS A 223 -7.06 35.56 -0.01
N VAL A 224 -6.10 35.98 0.81
CA VAL A 224 -6.26 36.03 2.27
C VAL A 224 -7.32 37.08 2.63
N THR A 225 -8.37 36.65 3.31
CA THR A 225 -9.46 37.52 3.81
C THR A 225 -9.29 37.87 5.27
N ARG A 226 -8.60 37.00 6.03
CA ARG A 226 -8.27 37.24 7.43
C ARG A 226 -6.95 36.56 7.78
N GLU A 227 -6.15 37.25 8.58
CA GLU A 227 -4.87 36.75 9.09
C GLU A 227 -4.77 37.06 10.59
N ILE A 228 -4.26 36.11 11.36
CA ILE A 228 -3.92 36.24 12.78
C ILE A 228 -2.45 35.87 12.89
N LYS A 229 -1.65 36.71 13.57
CA LYS A 229 -0.22 36.53 13.82
C LYS A 229 0.03 36.55 15.32
#